data_AF-A0AA38T3W1-F1
#
_entry.id   AF-A0AA38T3W1-F1
#
_cell.length_a   1.000
_cell.length_b   1.000
_cell.length_c   1.000
_cell.angle_alpha   90.00
_cell.angle_beta   90.00
_cell.angle_gamma   90.00
#
_symmetry.space_group_name_H-M   'P 1'
#
loop_
_entity.id
_entity.type
_entity.pdbx_description
1 polymer ?
#
loop_
_entity_poly.entity_id
_entity_poly.type
_entity_poly.pdbx_seq_one_letter_code
_entity_poly.pdbx_strand_id
1 'polypeptide(L)'
;MLPKPLVNIYRLHDYLTEGLIEVGGTFMFKGPCFVNLDMLFTTNPVNIHHIQSKNISNYPKGDKYSKIFAIFGDGIINSDGKLWEFNRKITMSVFKHPSFQSSLETITWNKVENGLLPVLESTCENDTEVDLQDIFKRFSFDTICTLLFDDNPESLSLDLPDIPCHKALTYVTEAILLRHVIPSSLWKLLQLLRVGKEKKLSDAWKTLDQFIYKCLAQNQNENNEINSSEHQKGKFTLFIALMREVENQIDASWDRTKFLRDALFNLMAAAMDTTSIALSWFFYILAKKSKCGR
;
A
#
# COMPACT_ATOMS: atom_id res chain seq x y z
N MET A 1 -16.52 -28.25 1.77
CA MET A 1 -15.78 -27.50 2.82
C MET A 1 -16.02 -25.98 2.81
N LEU A 2 -16.55 -25.39 1.73
CA LEU A 2 -16.88 -23.95 1.64
C LEU A 2 -17.89 -23.35 2.66
N PRO A 3 -18.93 -24.04 3.15
CA PRO A 3 -19.91 -23.37 4.00
C PRO A 3 -19.28 -22.88 5.31
N LYS A 4 -18.27 -23.58 5.86
CA LYS A 4 -17.67 -23.18 7.14
C LYS A 4 -16.85 -21.89 7.04
N PRO A 5 -15.91 -21.69 6.09
CA PRO A 5 -15.24 -20.40 5.94
C PRO A 5 -16.19 -19.24 5.61
N LEU A 6 -17.23 -19.48 4.81
CA LEU A 6 -18.23 -18.44 4.47
C LEU A 6 -19.08 -18.05 5.68
N VAL A 7 -19.50 -19.02 6.49
CA VAL A 7 -20.23 -18.77 7.75
C VAL A 7 -19.35 -18.03 8.75
N ASN A 8 -18.04 -18.29 8.76
CA ASN A 8 -17.08 -17.66 9.65
C ASN A 8 -16.35 -16.47 9.02
N ILE A 9 -16.87 -15.88 7.93
CA ILE A 9 -16.17 -14.80 7.22
C ILE A 9 -15.90 -13.57 8.11
N TYR A 10 -16.79 -13.30 9.06
CA TYR A 10 -16.65 -12.20 10.03
C TYR A 10 -15.49 -12.41 11.03
N ARG A 11 -15.01 -13.65 11.17
CA ARG A 11 -13.88 -14.04 12.03
C ARG A 11 -12.89 -14.92 11.27
N LEU A 12 -12.72 -14.66 9.97
CA LEU A 12 -11.97 -15.54 9.07
C LEU A 12 -10.55 -15.81 9.56
N HIS A 13 -9.87 -14.78 10.06
CA HIS A 13 -8.51 -14.90 10.60
C HIS A 13 -8.46 -15.85 11.81
N ASP A 14 -9.36 -15.68 12.77
CA ASP A 14 -9.43 -16.52 13.97
C ASP A 14 -9.81 -17.97 13.61
N TYR A 15 -10.80 -18.13 12.72
CA TYR A 15 -11.21 -19.45 12.23
C TYR A 15 -10.08 -20.20 11.51
N LEU A 16 -9.28 -19.52 10.68
CA LEU A 16 -8.10 -20.11 10.05
C LEU A 16 -7.02 -20.45 11.08
N THR A 17 -6.83 -19.60 12.10
CA THR A 17 -5.86 -19.83 13.18
C THR A 17 -6.25 -21.05 14.02
N GLU A 18 -7.52 -21.18 14.41
CA GLU A 18 -8.06 -22.35 15.11
C GLU A 18 -7.81 -23.63 14.29
N GLY A 19 -8.13 -23.61 12.99
CA GLY A 19 -7.89 -24.75 12.10
C GLY A 19 -6.40 -25.10 11.95
N LEU A 20 -5.52 -24.10 11.92
CA LEU A 20 -4.07 -24.32 11.90
C LEU A 20 -3.57 -24.99 13.19
N ILE A 21 -4.10 -24.57 14.35
CA ILE A 21 -3.75 -25.17 15.65
C ILE A 21 -4.22 -26.62 15.70
N GLU A 22 -5.48 -26.90 15.30
CA GLU A 22 -6.07 -28.24 15.34
C GLU A 22 -5.31 -29.25 14.48
N VAL A 23 -4.84 -28.83 13.29
CA VAL A 23 -4.18 -29.74 12.32
C VAL A 23 -2.66 -29.80 12.53
N GLY A 24 -2.10 -29.08 13.51
CA GLY A 24 -0.66 -29.09 13.79
C GLY A 24 0.17 -28.25 12.82
N GLY A 25 -0.42 -27.20 12.24
CA GLY A 25 0.29 -26.10 11.59
C GLY A 25 0.34 -26.11 10.06
N THR A 26 0.02 -27.22 9.37
CA THR A 26 -0.06 -27.22 7.89
C THR A 26 -1.28 -27.98 7.42
N PHE A 27 -2.10 -27.37 6.56
CA PHE A 27 -3.22 -28.06 5.93
C PHE A 27 -3.51 -27.53 4.52
N MET A 28 -4.11 -28.39 3.69
CA MET A 28 -4.58 -28.04 2.35
C MET A 28 -6.07 -27.71 2.39
N PHE A 29 -6.42 -26.47 2.05
CA PHE A 29 -7.79 -26.08 1.78
C PHE A 29 -8.13 -26.46 0.33
N LYS A 30 -9.21 -27.23 0.15
CA LYS A 30 -9.76 -27.56 -1.17
C LYS A 30 -11.00 -26.71 -1.44
N GLY A 31 -10.89 -25.87 -2.46
CA GLY A 31 -11.99 -25.04 -2.94
C GLY A 31 -13.08 -25.87 -3.63
N PRO A 32 -14.22 -25.27 -4.00
CA PRO A 32 -15.16 -25.93 -4.88
C PRO A 32 -14.51 -26.21 -6.24
N CYS A 33 -14.89 -27.33 -6.86
CA CYS A 33 -14.27 -27.86 -8.08
C CYS A 33 -14.27 -26.86 -9.26
N PHE A 34 -15.19 -25.90 -9.28
CA PHE A 34 -15.33 -24.92 -10.36
C PHE A 34 -14.60 -23.58 -10.13
N VAL A 35 -13.91 -23.37 -8.99
CA VAL A 35 -13.33 -22.05 -8.66
C VAL A 35 -11.80 -22.05 -8.49
N ASN A 36 -11.10 -23.18 -8.65
CA ASN A 36 -9.63 -23.30 -8.48
C ASN A 36 -9.11 -22.48 -7.27
N LEU A 37 -9.65 -22.78 -6.09
CA LEU A 37 -9.39 -22.10 -4.82
C LEU A 37 -8.58 -22.98 -3.85
N ASP A 38 -7.78 -23.88 -4.39
CA ASP A 38 -6.91 -24.71 -3.57
C ASP A 38 -5.79 -23.85 -2.98
N MET A 39 -5.62 -23.91 -1.66
CA MET A 39 -4.63 -23.13 -0.93
C MET A 39 -3.97 -23.98 0.14
N LEU A 40 -2.64 -23.98 0.18
CA LEU A 40 -1.87 -24.57 1.27
C LEU A 40 -1.65 -23.51 2.35
N PHE A 41 -2.11 -23.79 3.56
CA PHE A 41 -1.81 -22.97 4.73
C PHE A 41 -0.71 -23.66 5.55
N THR A 42 0.30 -22.90 5.96
CA THR A 42 1.43 -23.41 6.76
C THR A 42 1.91 -22.37 7.75
N THR A 43 2.14 -22.78 9.00
CA THR A 43 2.84 -22.04 10.05
C THR A 43 4.23 -22.61 10.33
N ASN A 44 4.61 -23.72 9.67
CA ASN A 44 5.91 -24.34 9.84
C ASN A 44 7.03 -23.41 9.30
N PRO A 45 7.98 -22.97 10.15
CA PRO A 45 9.06 -22.07 9.74
C PRO A 45 9.95 -22.63 8.62
N VAL A 46 10.14 -23.95 8.54
CA VAL A 46 10.92 -24.59 7.48
C VAL A 46 10.23 -24.43 6.12
N ASN A 47 8.90 -24.58 6.07
CA ASN A 47 8.11 -24.35 4.86
C ASN A 47 8.16 -22.87 4.46
N ILE A 48 7.98 -21.96 5.42
CA ILE A 48 8.01 -20.50 5.17
C ILE A 48 9.38 -20.09 4.62
N HIS A 49 10.47 -20.52 5.24
CA HIS A 49 11.83 -20.26 4.77
C HIS A 49 12.08 -20.85 3.37
N HIS A 50 11.57 -22.04 3.10
CA HIS A 50 11.67 -22.64 1.77
C HIS A 50 10.97 -21.80 0.71
N ILE A 51 9.72 -21.38 0.97
CA ILE A 51 8.87 -20.65 0.03
C ILE A 51 9.36 -19.21 -0.17
N GLN A 52 9.64 -18.48 0.91
CA GLN A 52 9.90 -17.04 0.88
C GLN A 52 11.39 -16.67 0.73
N SER A 53 12.31 -17.62 0.88
CA SER A 53 13.76 -17.32 0.85
C SER A 53 14.54 -18.29 -0.01
N LYS A 54 14.58 -19.58 0.35
CA LYS A 54 15.48 -20.56 -0.30
C LYS A 54 15.11 -20.85 -1.75
N ASN A 55 13.83 -20.83 -2.10
CA ASN A 55 13.34 -21.32 -3.39
C ASN A 55 12.26 -20.42 -4.00
N ILE A 56 12.34 -19.11 -3.77
CA ILE A 56 11.32 -18.13 -4.17
C ILE A 56 10.99 -18.15 -5.67
N SER A 57 11.98 -18.44 -6.54
CA SER A 57 11.79 -18.52 -7.99
C SER A 57 10.80 -19.61 -8.42
N ASN A 58 10.57 -20.62 -7.59
CA ASN A 58 9.58 -21.69 -7.83
C ASN A 58 8.18 -21.37 -7.27
N TYR A 59 8.00 -20.23 -6.60
CA TYR A 59 6.73 -19.80 -6.02
C TYR A 59 6.34 -18.40 -6.51
N PRO A 60 6.09 -18.22 -7.83
CA PRO A 60 5.58 -16.94 -8.34
C PRO A 60 4.18 -16.67 -7.79
N LYS A 61 3.78 -15.40 -7.72
CA LYS A 61 2.41 -15.00 -7.35
C LYS A 61 1.41 -15.51 -8.39
N GLY A 62 1.79 -15.44 -9.67
CA GLY A 62 1.09 -16.05 -10.80
C GLY A 62 -0.16 -15.29 -11.27
N ASP A 63 -0.72 -15.75 -12.39
CA ASP A 63 -1.79 -15.07 -13.13
C ASP A 63 -3.03 -14.74 -12.31
N LYS A 64 -3.39 -15.61 -11.37
CA LYS A 64 -4.58 -15.41 -10.52
C LYS A 64 -4.36 -14.21 -9.60
N TYR A 65 -3.20 -14.14 -8.96
CA TYR A 65 -2.82 -12.99 -8.14
C TYR A 65 -2.76 -11.72 -8.99
N SER A 66 -2.08 -11.80 -10.14
CA SER A 66 -1.93 -10.67 -11.07
C SER A 66 -3.28 -10.03 -11.48
N LYS A 67 -4.29 -10.86 -11.74
CA LYS A 67 -5.65 -10.41 -12.09
C LYS A 67 -6.39 -9.78 -10.91
N ILE A 68 -6.22 -10.32 -9.70
CA ILE A 68 -6.87 -9.79 -8.50
C ILE A 68 -6.28 -8.42 -8.15
N PHE A 69 -4.96 -8.30 -8.21
CA PHE A 69 -4.17 -7.11 -7.85
C PHE A 69 -3.89 -6.19 -9.04
N ALA A 70 -4.65 -6.29 -10.13
CA ALA A 70 -4.39 -5.57 -11.39
C ALA A 70 -4.26 -4.04 -11.27
N ILE A 71 -4.84 -3.43 -10.23
CA ILE A 71 -4.68 -1.98 -9.98
C ILE A 71 -3.23 -1.58 -9.68
N PHE A 72 -2.44 -2.47 -9.10
CA PHE A 72 -1.02 -2.24 -8.84
C PHE A 72 -0.14 -2.32 -10.09
N GLY A 73 -0.74 -2.61 -11.25
CA GLY A 73 -0.07 -2.61 -12.55
C GLY A 73 1.14 -3.52 -12.58
N ASP A 74 2.24 -3.01 -13.11
CA ASP A 74 3.53 -3.69 -13.25
C ASP A 74 4.47 -3.43 -12.04
N GLY A 75 3.93 -2.86 -10.96
CA GLY A 75 4.69 -2.52 -9.75
C GLY A 75 5.06 -3.73 -8.89
N ILE A 76 5.86 -3.48 -7.85
CA ILE A 76 6.49 -4.52 -7.01
C ILE A 76 5.50 -5.47 -6.32
N ILE A 77 4.30 -5.02 -5.97
CA ILE A 77 3.28 -5.84 -5.30
C ILE A 77 2.73 -6.88 -6.28
N ASN A 78 2.59 -6.54 -7.57
CA ASN A 78 1.89 -7.37 -8.55
C ASN A 78 2.80 -8.13 -9.53
N SER A 79 4.04 -7.69 -9.69
CA SER A 79 5.01 -8.30 -10.62
C SER A 79 5.68 -9.56 -10.07
N ASP A 80 6.16 -10.40 -10.99
CA ASP A 80 6.97 -11.60 -10.76
C ASP A 80 8.27 -11.54 -11.62
N GLY A 81 9.25 -12.40 -11.30
CA GLY A 81 10.45 -12.62 -12.10
C GLY A 81 11.29 -11.35 -12.33
N LYS A 82 11.80 -11.17 -13.56
CA LYS A 82 12.69 -10.05 -13.93
C LYS A 82 12.10 -8.66 -13.64
N LEU A 83 10.79 -8.50 -13.85
CA LEU A 83 10.11 -7.24 -13.60
C LEU A 83 10.06 -6.92 -12.10
N TRP A 84 9.84 -7.93 -11.25
CA TRP A 84 9.90 -7.77 -9.80
C TRP A 84 11.33 -7.47 -9.33
N GLU A 85 12.32 -8.20 -9.85
CA GLU A 85 13.74 -7.96 -9.54
C GLU A 85 14.17 -6.54 -9.89
N PHE A 86 13.72 -6.03 -11.05
CA PHE A 86 13.96 -4.67 -11.48
C PHE A 86 13.30 -3.65 -10.55
N ASN A 87 12.00 -3.78 -10.27
CA ASN A 87 11.29 -2.94 -9.29
C ASN A 87 12.05 -2.89 -7.95
N ARG A 88 12.41 -4.07 -7.42
CA ARG A 88 13.13 -4.20 -6.17
C ARG A 88 14.49 -3.52 -6.21
N LYS A 89 15.26 -3.71 -7.28
CA LYS A 89 16.59 -3.09 -7.44
C LYS A 89 16.48 -1.57 -7.39
N ILE A 90 15.57 -1.00 -8.18
CA ILE A 90 15.37 0.46 -8.24
C ILE A 90 14.92 1.01 -6.88
N THR A 91 13.89 0.42 -6.27
CA THR A 91 13.41 0.88 -4.96
C THR A 91 14.51 0.81 -3.89
N MET A 92 15.27 -0.29 -3.85
CA MET A 92 16.35 -0.45 -2.87
C MET A 92 17.52 0.51 -3.13
N SER A 93 17.81 0.85 -4.39
CA SER A 93 18.81 1.86 -4.75
C SER A 93 18.43 3.22 -4.16
N VAL A 94 17.18 3.62 -4.34
CA VAL A 94 16.67 4.89 -3.81
C VAL A 94 16.62 4.91 -2.28
N PHE A 95 16.21 3.82 -1.63
CA PHE A 95 16.20 3.74 -0.15
C PHE A 95 17.60 3.75 0.46
N LYS A 96 18.62 3.32 -0.29
CA LYS A 96 20.03 3.38 0.14
C LYS A 96 20.68 4.75 -0.12
N HIS A 97 19.98 5.67 -0.78
CA HIS A 97 20.50 6.99 -1.03
C HIS A 97 20.79 7.71 0.31
N PRO A 98 21.97 8.35 0.48
CA PRO A 98 22.36 8.94 1.77
C PRO A 98 21.34 9.95 2.35
N SER A 99 20.66 10.70 1.48
CA SER A 99 19.66 11.68 1.89
C SER A 99 18.31 11.08 2.29
N PHE A 100 18.02 9.82 1.94
CA PHE A 100 16.69 9.23 2.15
C PHE A 100 16.28 9.23 3.62
N GLN A 101 17.17 8.75 4.50
CA GLN A 101 16.89 8.67 5.95
C GLN A 101 16.68 10.06 6.57
N SER A 102 17.54 11.02 6.24
CA SER A 102 17.43 12.40 6.75
C SER A 102 16.15 13.09 6.25
N SER A 103 15.78 12.89 4.98
CA SER A 103 14.51 13.42 4.44
C SER A 103 13.30 12.79 5.12
N LEU A 104 13.29 11.46 5.28
CA LEU A 104 12.20 10.76 5.95
C LEU A 104 12.03 11.24 7.40
N GLU A 105 13.12 11.36 8.15
CA GLU A 105 13.11 11.86 9.53
C GLU A 105 12.57 13.30 9.59
N THR A 106 13.09 14.19 8.73
CA THR A 106 12.67 15.60 8.70
C THR A 106 11.18 15.74 8.39
N ILE A 107 10.69 15.01 7.38
CA ILE A 107 9.28 15.04 6.99
C ILE A 107 8.40 14.50 8.12
N THR A 108 8.81 13.41 8.74
CA THR A 108 8.05 12.78 9.83
C THR A 108 7.97 13.71 11.04
N TRP A 109 9.08 14.30 11.47
CA TRP A 109 9.10 15.22 12.61
C TRP A 109 8.28 16.47 12.37
N ASN A 110 8.45 17.09 11.20
CA ASN A 110 7.64 18.24 10.81
C ASN A 110 6.15 17.89 10.86
N LYS A 111 5.76 16.71 10.37
CA LYS A 111 4.35 16.30 10.38
C LYS A 111 3.81 16.00 11.77
N VAL A 112 4.65 15.52 12.68
CA VAL A 112 4.29 15.36 14.09
C VAL A 112 4.05 16.72 14.73
N GLU A 113 5.00 17.65 14.58
CA GLU A 113 4.97 18.97 15.23
C GLU A 113 3.86 19.87 14.69
N ASN A 114 3.67 19.90 13.37
CA ASN A 114 2.76 20.86 12.72
C ASN A 114 1.42 20.25 12.28
N GLY A 115 1.23 18.94 12.45
CA GLY A 115 0.00 18.25 12.05
C GLY A 115 -0.60 17.41 13.16
N LEU A 116 0.13 16.39 13.61
CA LEU A 116 -0.39 15.43 14.60
C LEU A 116 -0.64 16.07 15.97
N LEU A 117 0.37 16.76 16.54
CA LEU A 117 0.23 17.38 17.86
C LEU A 117 -0.88 18.45 17.89
N PRO A 118 -0.96 19.40 16.95
CA PRO A 118 -2.02 20.40 16.95
C PRO A 118 -3.44 19.82 16.87
N VAL A 119 -3.64 18.76 16.06
CA VAL A 119 -4.94 18.08 15.98
C VAL A 119 -5.28 17.40 17.30
N LEU A 120 -4.32 16.72 17.94
CA LEU A 120 -4.55 16.07 19.23
C LEU A 120 -4.76 17.10 20.36
N GLU A 121 -4.01 18.19 20.39
CA GLU A 121 -4.16 19.28 21.36
C GLU A 121 -5.54 19.93 21.24
N SER A 122 -5.96 20.30 20.01
CA SER A 122 -7.29 20.85 19.75
C SER A 122 -8.41 19.88 20.14
N THR A 123 -8.20 18.58 19.93
CA THR A 123 -9.14 17.54 20.37
C THR A 123 -9.26 17.51 21.90
N CYS A 124 -8.13 17.61 22.61
CA CYS A 124 -8.11 17.66 24.08
C CYS A 124 -8.77 18.93 24.63
N GLU A 125 -8.51 20.09 24.01
CA GLU A 125 -9.07 21.37 24.44
C GLU A 125 -10.59 21.44 24.26
N ASN A 126 -11.11 20.80 23.20
CA ASN A 126 -12.54 20.79 22.89
C ASN A 126 -13.29 19.60 23.52
N ASP A 127 -12.60 18.71 24.25
CA ASP A 127 -13.14 17.48 24.84
C ASP A 127 -13.89 16.61 23.79
N THR A 128 -13.30 16.49 22.59
CA THR A 128 -13.88 15.71 21.49
C THR A 128 -13.26 14.33 21.39
N GLU A 129 -14.05 13.34 20.97
CA GLU A 129 -13.55 12.00 20.66
C GLU A 129 -13.08 11.95 19.20
N VAL A 130 -11.92 11.32 18.96
CA VAL A 130 -11.37 11.12 17.62
C VAL A 130 -11.01 9.67 17.38
N ASP A 131 -11.19 9.23 16.14
CA ASP A 131 -10.71 7.93 15.68
C ASP A 131 -9.20 8.03 15.34
N LEU A 132 -8.36 7.52 16.25
CA LEU A 132 -6.91 7.48 16.03
C LEU A 132 -6.51 6.72 14.76
N GLN A 133 -7.32 5.76 14.30
CA GLN A 133 -7.04 5.08 13.04
C GLN A 133 -7.17 6.04 11.85
N ASP A 134 -8.18 6.91 11.83
CA ASP A 134 -8.32 7.94 10.80
C ASP A 134 -7.17 8.94 10.85
N ILE A 135 -6.81 9.39 12.07
CA ILE A 135 -5.66 10.29 12.29
C ILE A 135 -4.36 9.69 11.76
N PHE A 136 -4.04 8.43 12.08
CA PHE A 136 -2.80 7.81 11.61
C PHE A 136 -2.81 7.48 10.13
N LYS A 137 -3.97 7.26 9.52
CA LYS A 137 -4.08 7.15 8.05
C LYS A 137 -3.76 8.47 7.37
N ARG A 138 -4.29 9.58 7.86
CA ARG A 138 -3.99 10.94 7.37
C ARG A 138 -2.52 11.31 7.56
N PHE A 139 -1.98 11.04 8.75
CA PHE A 139 -0.55 11.18 9.03
C PHE A 139 0.30 10.42 8.02
N SER A 140 0.05 9.12 7.85
CA SER A 140 0.85 8.27 6.96
C SER A 140 0.71 8.68 5.49
N PHE A 141 -0.50 9.10 5.07
CA PHE A 141 -0.77 9.60 3.72
C PHE A 141 0.01 10.87 3.42
N ASP A 142 -0.06 11.87 4.28
CA ASP A 142 0.64 13.13 4.05
C ASP A 142 2.16 12.92 4.08
N THR A 143 2.68 12.13 5.03
CA THR A 143 4.11 11.81 5.09
C THR A 143 4.60 11.11 3.82
N ILE A 144 3.87 10.11 3.30
CA ILE A 144 4.28 9.44 2.06
C ILE A 144 4.12 10.33 0.84
N CYS A 145 3.07 11.17 0.76
CA CYS A 145 2.90 12.12 -0.33
C CYS A 145 4.02 13.16 -0.36
N THR A 146 4.41 13.70 0.79
CA THR A 146 5.54 14.65 0.88
C THR A 146 6.85 13.95 0.54
N LEU A 147 7.07 12.71 0.97
CA LEU A 147 8.29 11.96 0.65
C LEU A 147 8.38 11.62 -0.85
N LEU A 148 7.27 11.18 -1.44
CA LEU A 148 7.22 10.79 -2.85
C LEU A 148 7.25 12.00 -3.76
N PHE A 149 6.34 12.93 -3.56
CA PHE A 149 5.99 13.99 -4.52
C PHE A 149 6.40 15.37 -4.09
N ASP A 150 6.95 15.54 -2.88
CA ASP A 150 7.27 16.86 -2.29
C ASP A 150 6.03 17.78 -2.17
N ASP A 151 4.86 17.16 -2.12
CA ASP A 151 3.55 17.79 -2.00
C ASP A 151 2.89 17.31 -0.71
N ASN A 152 2.32 18.23 0.07
CA ASN A 152 1.61 17.93 1.31
C ASN A 152 0.10 18.13 1.06
N PRO A 153 -0.70 17.06 1.02
CA PRO A 153 -2.14 17.16 0.82
C PRO A 153 -2.90 17.83 1.97
N GLU A 154 -2.24 18.06 3.11
CA GLU A 154 -2.82 18.67 4.32
C GLU A 154 -4.07 17.93 4.83
N SER A 155 -4.08 16.60 4.67
CA SER A 155 -5.17 15.74 5.15
C SER A 155 -5.26 15.69 6.67
N LEU A 156 -4.12 15.81 7.34
CA LEU A 156 -4.02 15.95 8.79
C LEU A 156 -3.91 17.43 9.15
N SER A 157 -5.06 18.09 9.21
CA SER A 157 -5.26 19.48 9.62
C SER A 157 -6.50 19.56 10.52
N LEU A 158 -6.71 20.70 11.19
CA LEU A 158 -7.81 20.88 12.15
C LEU A 158 -9.20 20.60 11.55
N ASP A 159 -9.39 20.92 10.26
CA ASP A 159 -10.66 20.72 9.56
C ASP A 159 -10.88 19.25 9.10
N LEU A 160 -9.84 18.40 9.23
CA LEU A 160 -9.83 17.00 8.81
C LEU A 160 -10.52 16.76 7.45
N PRO A 161 -10.10 17.45 6.38
CA PRO A 161 -10.80 17.47 5.10
C PRO A 161 -10.91 16.08 4.49
N ASP A 162 -12.02 15.79 3.80
CA ASP A 162 -12.18 14.53 3.11
C ASP A 162 -11.24 14.43 1.90
N ILE A 163 -10.37 13.42 1.89
CA ILE A 163 -9.45 13.20 0.77
C ILE A 163 -9.89 12.00 -0.07
N PRO A 164 -10.22 12.21 -1.36
CA PRO A 164 -10.65 11.14 -2.25
C PRO A 164 -9.66 9.96 -2.35
N CYS A 165 -8.35 10.22 -2.31
CA CYS A 165 -7.31 9.19 -2.37
C CYS A 165 -7.36 8.21 -1.18
N HIS A 166 -7.67 8.70 0.03
CA HIS A 166 -7.81 7.86 1.21
C HIS A 166 -8.99 6.89 1.05
N LYS A 167 -10.16 7.39 0.65
CA LYS A 167 -11.33 6.54 0.37
C LYS A 167 -11.08 5.58 -0.79
N ALA A 168 -10.36 6.01 -1.82
CA ALA A 168 -10.01 5.18 -2.96
C ALA A 168 -9.21 3.94 -2.53
N LEU A 169 -8.16 4.09 -1.72
CA LEU A 169 -7.37 2.95 -1.22
C LEU A 169 -8.20 1.98 -0.38
N THR A 170 -9.14 2.48 0.43
CA THR A 170 -10.07 1.61 1.16
C THR A 170 -10.92 0.76 0.21
N TYR A 171 -11.46 1.36 -0.87
CA TYR A 171 -12.21 0.61 -1.89
C TYR A 171 -11.36 -0.40 -2.65
N VAL A 172 -10.06 -0.11 -2.84
CA VAL A 172 -9.10 -1.04 -3.43
C VAL A 172 -8.96 -2.28 -2.56
N THR A 173 -8.67 -2.11 -1.28
CA THR A 173 -8.50 -3.20 -0.33
C THR A 173 -9.78 -4.04 -0.21
N GLU A 174 -10.94 -3.41 -0.11
CA GLU A 174 -12.22 -4.12 -0.08
C GLU A 174 -12.51 -4.96 -1.32
N ALA A 175 -12.21 -4.42 -2.52
CA ALA A 175 -12.44 -5.12 -3.77
C ALA A 175 -11.47 -6.28 -3.96
N ILE A 176 -10.20 -6.11 -3.59
CA ILE A 176 -9.19 -7.18 -3.58
C ILE A 176 -9.64 -8.32 -2.67
N LEU A 177 -10.08 -8.03 -1.44
CA LEU A 177 -10.59 -9.05 -0.51
C LEU A 177 -11.79 -9.80 -1.10
N LEU A 178 -12.73 -9.08 -1.74
CA LEU A 178 -13.89 -9.71 -2.37
C LEU A 178 -13.52 -10.66 -3.52
N ARG A 179 -12.56 -10.25 -4.35
CA ARG A 179 -12.10 -11.02 -5.52
C ARG A 179 -11.43 -12.35 -5.16
N HIS A 180 -10.97 -12.53 -3.91
CA HIS A 180 -10.45 -13.81 -3.42
C HIS A 180 -11.56 -14.84 -3.16
N VAL A 181 -12.79 -14.40 -2.88
CA VAL A 181 -13.92 -15.26 -2.52
C VAL A 181 -14.87 -15.48 -3.71
N ILE A 182 -15.01 -14.47 -4.58
CA ILE A 182 -15.91 -14.51 -5.74
C ILE A 182 -15.21 -15.14 -6.96
N PRO A 183 -15.88 -16.02 -7.74
CA PRO A 183 -15.33 -16.56 -8.99
C PRO A 183 -14.95 -15.47 -10.00
N SER A 184 -13.90 -15.72 -10.79
CA SER A 184 -13.37 -14.72 -11.72
C SER A 184 -14.33 -14.28 -12.81
N SER A 185 -15.25 -15.14 -13.23
CA SER A 185 -16.30 -14.79 -14.17
C SER A 185 -17.27 -13.75 -13.58
N LEU A 186 -17.65 -13.91 -12.30
CA LEU A 186 -18.65 -13.08 -11.65
C LEU A 186 -18.10 -11.68 -11.35
N TRP A 187 -16.91 -11.55 -10.76
CA TRP A 187 -16.38 -10.21 -10.50
C TRP A 187 -16.00 -9.47 -11.79
N LYS A 188 -15.55 -10.16 -12.85
CA LYS A 188 -15.35 -9.54 -14.18
C LYS A 188 -16.66 -9.07 -14.79
N LEU A 189 -17.75 -9.82 -14.61
CA LEU A 189 -19.08 -9.38 -15.04
C LEU A 189 -19.53 -8.14 -14.26
N LEU A 190 -19.33 -8.11 -12.94
CA LEU A 190 -19.65 -6.94 -12.11
C LEU A 190 -18.80 -5.72 -12.49
N GLN A 191 -17.53 -5.93 -12.86
CA GLN A 191 -16.64 -4.90 -13.38
C GLN A 191 -17.12 -4.37 -14.73
N LEU A 192 -17.52 -5.27 -15.65
CA LEU A 192 -18.07 -4.90 -16.96
C LEU A 192 -19.37 -4.10 -16.83
N LEU A 193 -20.27 -4.53 -15.93
CA LEU A 193 -21.54 -3.86 -15.67
C LEU A 193 -21.38 -2.60 -14.81
N ARG A 194 -20.18 -2.35 -14.24
CA ARG A 194 -19.90 -1.25 -13.30
C ARG A 194 -20.89 -1.21 -12.14
N VAL A 195 -21.06 -2.34 -11.45
CA VAL A 195 -21.99 -2.47 -10.30
C VAL A 195 -21.24 -2.78 -9.00
N GLY A 196 -21.75 -2.27 -7.88
CA GLY A 196 -21.28 -2.64 -6.54
C GLY A 196 -19.83 -2.23 -6.26
N LYS A 197 -19.07 -3.13 -5.60
CA LYS A 197 -17.67 -2.89 -5.21
C LYS A 197 -16.74 -2.72 -6.42
N GLU A 198 -17.03 -3.38 -7.54
CA GLU A 198 -16.24 -3.25 -8.76
C GLU A 198 -16.40 -1.87 -9.42
N LYS A 199 -17.58 -1.24 -9.31
CA LYS A 199 -17.76 0.17 -9.70
C LYS A 199 -16.87 1.07 -8.86
N LYS A 200 -16.95 0.94 -7.53
CA LYS A 200 -16.15 1.72 -6.57
C LYS A 200 -14.66 1.56 -6.83
N LEU A 201 -14.20 0.34 -7.14
CA LEU A 201 -12.82 0.08 -7.53
C LEU A 201 -12.44 0.81 -8.84
N SER A 202 -13.30 0.78 -9.86
CA SER A 202 -13.02 1.49 -11.11
C SER A 202 -12.95 3.00 -10.93
N ASP A 203 -13.78 3.57 -10.04
CA ASP A 203 -13.76 5.01 -9.74
C ASP A 203 -12.54 5.35 -8.87
N ALA A 204 -12.21 4.52 -7.87
CA ALA A 204 -11.01 4.64 -7.04
C ALA A 204 -9.73 4.61 -7.89
N TRP A 205 -9.65 3.71 -8.86
CA TRP A 205 -8.51 3.65 -9.79
C TRP A 205 -8.36 4.99 -10.52
N LYS A 206 -9.43 5.55 -11.09
CA LYS A 206 -9.35 6.86 -11.77
C LYS A 206 -8.88 7.97 -10.83
N THR A 207 -9.38 8.01 -9.61
CA THR A 207 -8.98 9.00 -8.61
C THR A 207 -7.48 8.90 -8.30
N LEU A 208 -6.97 7.69 -8.09
CA LEU A 208 -5.56 7.43 -7.80
C LEU A 208 -4.67 7.76 -9.01
N ASP A 209 -5.06 7.35 -10.21
CA ASP A 209 -4.35 7.69 -11.44
C ASP A 209 -4.30 9.20 -11.66
N GLN A 210 -5.44 9.89 -11.52
CA GLN A 210 -5.50 11.35 -11.66
C GLN A 210 -4.59 12.07 -10.66
N PHE A 211 -4.59 11.62 -9.40
CA PHE A 211 -3.74 12.16 -8.37
C PHE A 211 -2.25 11.96 -8.72
N ILE A 212 -1.84 10.72 -9.02
CA ILE A 212 -0.44 10.41 -9.32
C ILE A 212 0.01 11.13 -10.58
N TYR A 213 -0.78 11.11 -11.66
CA TYR A 213 -0.42 11.82 -12.90
C TYR A 213 -0.33 13.33 -12.72
N LYS A 214 -1.16 13.94 -11.87
CA LYS A 214 -1.03 15.35 -11.51
C LYS A 214 0.31 15.62 -10.81
N CYS A 215 0.66 14.83 -9.81
CA CYS A 215 1.94 14.95 -9.10
C CYS A 215 3.14 14.69 -10.02
N LEU A 216 3.02 13.73 -10.95
CA LEU A 216 4.04 13.44 -11.97
C LEU A 216 4.28 14.66 -12.86
N ALA A 217 3.22 15.26 -13.40
CA ALA A 217 3.32 16.39 -14.30
C ALA A 217 3.92 17.62 -13.61
N GLN A 218 3.50 17.90 -12.37
CA GLN A 218 4.01 19.02 -11.59
C GLN A 218 5.52 18.88 -11.32
N ASN A 219 5.95 17.72 -10.81
CA ASN A 219 7.35 17.47 -10.52
C ASN A 219 8.26 17.48 -11.76
N GLN A 220 7.75 17.04 -12.92
CA GLN A 220 8.50 17.10 -14.17
C GLN A 220 8.72 18.55 -14.63
N ASN A 221 7.71 19.40 -14.50
CA ASN A 221 7.82 20.82 -14.86
C ASN A 221 8.83 21.54 -13.96
N GLU A 222 8.72 21.37 -12.64
CA GLU A 222 9.62 21.98 -11.65
C GLU A 222 11.08 21.53 -11.86
N ASN A 223 11.32 20.25 -12.15
CA ASN A 223 12.68 19.76 -12.43
C ASN A 223 13.26 20.32 -13.74
N ASN A 224 12.44 20.53 -14.77
CA ASN A 224 12.88 21.15 -16.02
C ASN A 224 13.25 22.62 -15.82
N GLU A 225 12.51 23.35 -14.99
CA GLU A 225 12.82 24.74 -14.62
C GLU A 225 14.12 24.82 -13.81
N ILE A 226 14.32 23.93 -12.83
CA ILE A 226 15.53 23.92 -12.00
C ILE A 226 16.79 23.62 -12.82
N ASN A 227 16.73 22.70 -13.81
CA ASN A 227 17.87 22.40 -14.69
C ASN A 227 18.25 23.56 -15.61
N SER A 228 17.38 24.57 -15.78
CA SER A 228 17.67 25.78 -16.56
C SER A 228 18.37 26.88 -15.74
N SER A 229 18.34 26.78 -14.40
CA SER A 229 19.03 27.68 -13.47
C SER A 229 20.23 26.99 -12.82
N GLU A 230 21.44 27.36 -13.23
CA GLU A 230 22.72 26.68 -12.93
C GLU A 230 23.14 26.62 -11.45
N HIS A 231 22.32 27.05 -10.49
CA HIS A 231 22.70 27.24 -9.08
C HIS A 231 21.60 26.79 -8.10
N GLN A 232 21.36 25.48 -7.97
CA GLN A 232 20.93 24.91 -6.69
C GLN A 232 21.21 23.41 -6.59
N LYS A 233 21.83 23.03 -5.48
CA LYS A 233 22.11 21.64 -5.07
C LYS A 233 20.76 20.91 -5.04
N GLY A 234 20.52 20.05 -6.04
CA GLY A 234 19.20 19.50 -6.34
C GLY A 234 18.48 18.94 -5.11
N LYS A 235 17.26 19.44 -4.86
CA LYS A 235 16.36 18.96 -3.81
C LYS A 235 16.14 17.45 -4.01
N PHE A 236 16.48 16.65 -3.01
CA PHE A 236 16.22 15.21 -3.05
C PHE A 236 14.74 14.97 -2.82
N THR A 237 14.03 14.48 -3.83
CA THR A 237 12.71 13.88 -3.68
C THR A 237 12.79 12.42 -4.09
N LEU A 238 12.00 11.56 -3.44
CA LEU A 238 12.02 10.14 -3.77
C LEU A 238 11.62 9.91 -5.23
N PHE A 239 10.72 10.74 -5.74
CA PHE A 239 10.37 10.81 -7.16
C PHE A 239 11.57 11.06 -8.08
N ILE A 240 12.36 12.11 -7.84
CA ILE A 240 13.52 12.44 -8.70
C ILE A 240 14.54 11.29 -8.66
N ALA A 241 14.77 10.70 -7.49
CA ALA A 241 15.67 9.57 -7.35
C ALA A 241 15.18 8.34 -8.12
N LEU A 242 13.87 8.02 -8.03
CA LEU A 242 13.25 6.95 -8.80
C LEU A 242 13.31 7.20 -10.31
N MET A 243 12.97 8.41 -10.76
CA MET A 243 13.02 8.81 -12.16
C MET A 243 14.42 8.57 -12.75
N ARG A 244 15.47 9.08 -12.08
CA ARG A 244 16.86 8.92 -12.53
C ARG A 244 17.26 7.45 -12.63
N GLU A 245 16.89 6.66 -11.63
CA GLU A 245 17.22 5.24 -11.62
C GLU A 245 16.47 4.46 -12.71
N VAL A 246 15.21 4.82 -12.97
CA VAL A 246 14.41 4.28 -14.08
C VAL A 246 15.05 4.66 -15.42
N GLU A 247 15.37 5.94 -15.64
CA GLU A 247 15.99 6.41 -16.90
C GLU A 247 17.31 5.71 -17.22
N ASN A 248 18.10 5.40 -16.20
CA ASN A 248 19.41 4.77 -16.36
C ASN A 248 19.34 3.26 -16.66
N GLN A 249 18.27 2.58 -16.26
CA GLN A 249 18.24 1.11 -16.21
C GLN A 249 17.05 0.47 -16.92
N ILE A 250 16.01 1.21 -17.25
CA ILE A 250 14.80 0.66 -17.87
C ILE A 250 15.07 0.22 -19.31
N ASP A 251 14.55 -0.95 -19.66
CA ASP A 251 14.56 -1.45 -21.03
C ASP A 251 13.69 -0.54 -21.92
N ALA A 252 14.16 -0.22 -23.12
CA ALA A 252 13.44 0.61 -24.08
C ALA A 252 12.06 0.02 -24.49
N SER A 253 11.85 -1.28 -24.24
CA SER A 253 10.56 -1.95 -24.47
C SER A 253 9.46 -1.58 -23.46
N TRP A 254 9.79 -0.94 -22.33
CA TRP A 254 8.81 -0.62 -21.29
C TRP A 254 8.39 0.85 -21.31
N ASP A 255 7.10 1.09 -21.08
CA ASP A 255 6.57 2.45 -20.91
C ASP A 255 7.03 3.02 -19.56
N ARG A 256 7.95 3.98 -19.62
CA ARG A 256 8.55 4.62 -18.45
C ARG A 256 7.53 5.35 -17.59
N THR A 257 6.60 6.06 -18.22
CA THR A 257 5.59 6.85 -17.52
C THR A 257 4.62 5.94 -16.78
N LYS A 258 4.19 4.85 -17.44
CA LYS A 258 3.37 3.81 -16.80
C LYS A 258 4.12 3.13 -15.66
N PHE A 259 5.36 2.71 -15.87
CA PHE A 259 6.17 2.05 -14.85
C PHE A 259 6.34 2.93 -13.61
N LEU A 260 6.64 4.21 -13.81
CA LEU A 260 6.81 5.16 -12.73
C LEU A 260 5.51 5.41 -11.96
N ARG A 261 4.38 5.54 -12.67
CA ARG A 261 3.05 5.61 -12.05
C ARG A 261 2.79 4.38 -11.17
N ASP A 262 3.07 3.19 -11.70
CA ASP A 262 2.87 1.93 -10.98
C ASP A 262 3.77 1.84 -9.74
N ALA A 263 5.06 2.19 -9.88
CA ALA A 263 6.01 2.19 -8.77
C ALA A 263 5.60 3.15 -7.64
N LEU A 264 5.19 4.38 -7.98
CA LEU A 264 4.75 5.38 -7.02
C LEU A 264 3.46 4.96 -6.31
N PHE A 265 2.49 4.42 -7.06
CA PHE A 265 1.27 3.88 -6.46
C PHE A 265 1.56 2.75 -5.47
N ASN A 266 2.44 1.82 -5.84
CA ASN A 266 2.82 0.70 -5.00
C ASN A 266 3.50 1.16 -3.70
N LEU A 267 4.40 2.16 -3.77
CA LEU A 267 5.04 2.73 -2.59
C LEU A 267 4.06 3.49 -1.69
N MET A 268 3.17 4.28 -2.29
CA MET A 268 2.14 5.03 -1.57
C MET A 268 1.21 4.09 -0.78
N ALA A 269 0.68 3.07 -1.47
CA ALA A 269 -0.21 2.09 -0.86
C ALA A 269 0.49 1.27 0.24
N ALA A 270 1.75 0.87 0.01
CA ALA A 270 2.51 0.10 0.99
C ALA A 270 2.77 0.90 2.28
N ALA A 271 3.12 2.18 2.19
CA ALA A 271 3.46 2.98 3.36
C ALA A 271 2.24 3.46 4.16
N MET A 272 1.13 3.80 3.47
CA MET A 272 -0.05 4.39 4.11
C MET A 272 -0.78 3.41 5.03
N ASP A 273 -1.23 2.27 4.50
CA ASP A 273 -2.06 1.32 5.26
C ASP A 273 -1.24 0.60 6.35
N THR A 274 0.01 0.23 6.06
CA THR A 274 0.83 -0.52 7.03
C THR A 274 1.23 0.31 8.24
N THR A 275 1.65 1.57 8.02
CA THR A 275 2.06 2.48 9.10
C THR A 275 0.88 2.87 9.98
N SER A 276 -0.26 3.20 9.35
CA SER A 276 -1.47 3.58 10.09
C SER A 276 -2.00 2.45 10.97
N ILE A 277 -2.05 1.22 10.45
CA ILE A 277 -2.45 0.04 11.22
C ILE A 277 -1.47 -0.22 12.37
N ALA A 278 -0.16 -0.14 12.12
CA ALA A 278 0.86 -0.36 13.15
C ALA A 278 0.73 0.65 14.31
N LEU A 279 0.58 1.94 14.01
CA LEU A 279 0.38 2.99 15.02
C LEU A 279 -0.93 2.80 15.78
N SER A 280 -2.02 2.49 15.07
CA SER A 280 -3.32 2.23 15.70
C SER A 280 -3.25 1.11 16.73
N TRP A 281 -2.61 -0.02 16.37
CA TRP A 281 -2.40 -1.13 17.29
C TRP A 281 -1.45 -0.78 18.44
N PHE A 282 -0.39 -0.02 18.16
CA PHE A 282 0.54 0.44 19.18
C PHE A 282 -0.18 1.24 20.28
N PHE A 283 -0.94 2.27 19.90
CA PHE A 283 -1.68 3.09 20.86
C PHE A 283 -2.82 2.32 21.53
N TYR A 284 -3.52 1.43 20.81
CA TYR A 284 -4.50 0.55 21.43
C TYR A 284 -3.90 -0.35 22.53
N ILE A 285 -2.72 -0.92 22.27
CA ILE A 285 -2.01 -1.77 23.25
C ILE A 285 -1.55 -0.92 24.45
N LEU A 286 -1.04 0.29 24.21
CA LEU A 286 -0.65 1.21 25.28
C LEU A 286 -1.82 1.60 26.18
N ALA A 287 -2.96 1.98 25.58
CA ALA A 287 -4.17 2.33 26.32
C ALA A 287 -4.66 1.16 27.19
N LYS A 288 -4.60 -0.07 26.68
CA LYS A 288 -4.98 -1.28 27.42
C LYS A 288 -3.99 -1.69 28.51
N LYS A 289 -2.70 -1.37 28.34
CA LYS A 289 -1.61 -1.73 29.26
C LYS A 289 -1.08 -0.51 30.00
N SER A 290 -1.96 0.21 30.71
CA SER A 290 -1.67 1.45 31.46
C SER A 290 -0.55 1.38 32.51
N LYS A 291 0.07 0.21 32.75
CA LYS A 291 1.28 0.06 33.58
C LYS A 291 2.62 0.32 32.85
N CYS A 292 2.63 0.51 31.53
CA CYS A 292 3.85 0.81 30.76
C CYS A 292 4.09 2.31 30.50
N GLY A 293 3.21 3.19 30.99
CA GLY A 293 3.26 4.64 30.75
C GLY A 293 3.54 5.50 31.98
N ARG A 294 4.24 4.98 32.99
CA ARG A 294 4.80 5.76 34.10
C ARG A 294 6.31 5.55 34.18
#